data_AF-A0A6A3D699-F1
#
_entry.id   AF-A0A6A3D699-F1
#
_cell.length_a   1.000
_cell.length_b   1.000
_cell.length_c   1.000
_cell.angle_alpha   90.00
_cell.angle_beta   90.00
_cell.angle_gamma   90.00
#
_symmetry.space_group_name_H-M   'P 1'
#
loop_
_entity.id
_entity.type
_entity.pdbx_description
1 polymer ?
#
loop_
_entity_poly.entity_id
_entity_poly.type
_entity_poly.pdbx_seq_one_letter_code
_entity_poly.pdbx_strand_id
1 'polypeptide(L)'
;MAKLAEFHNLFPALREFVQTGKPVWGTCAGLIFLANKAVGQKGGQELVGGLDCTVHRNYFGSQIQSFEAEFVVPELASKEGGPETFRGVFIRAPAVLDVGPEVEVLADYPIPSNKESDVPEKKVIVAVRQGKLLATVFHPELTADTRWHSYFLKMASDLGEETSNSVIAVGEATSKFQTTNKI
;
A
#
# COMPACT_ATOMS: atom_id res chain seq x y z
N MET A 1 -15.22 -10.39 -4.87
CA MET A 1 -15.02 -9.35 -3.84
C MET A 1 -15.94 -8.16 -4.08
N ALA A 2 -15.81 -7.37 -5.16
CA ALA A 2 -16.63 -6.15 -5.39
C ALA A 2 -18.14 -6.39 -5.29
N LYS A 3 -18.67 -7.38 -6.01
CA LYS A 3 -20.09 -7.74 -5.95
C LYS A 3 -20.59 -8.14 -4.55
N LEU A 4 -19.73 -8.73 -3.71
CA LEU A 4 -20.10 -9.09 -2.34
C LEU A 4 -20.10 -7.85 -1.43
N ALA A 5 -19.11 -6.98 -1.59
CA ALA A 5 -19.07 -5.71 -0.88
C ALA A 5 -20.27 -4.82 -1.24
N GLU A 6 -20.67 -4.80 -2.50
CA GLU A 6 -21.88 -4.12 -2.98
C GLU A 6 -23.14 -4.77 -2.39
N PHE A 7 -23.28 -6.09 -2.51
CA PHE A 7 -24.43 -6.84 -1.99
C PHE A 7 -24.64 -6.63 -0.48
N HIS A 8 -23.57 -6.47 0.28
CA HIS A 8 -23.60 -6.22 1.73
C HIS A 8 -23.47 -4.75 2.12
N ASN A 9 -23.49 -3.82 1.16
CA ASN A 9 -23.34 -2.37 1.38
C ASN A 9 -22.10 -2.01 2.25
N LEU A 10 -20.97 -2.65 1.99
CA LEU A 10 -19.73 -2.46 2.75
C LEU A 10 -18.88 -1.29 2.26
N PHE A 11 -19.11 -0.79 1.04
CA PHE A 11 -18.28 0.28 0.47
C PHE A 11 -18.23 1.56 1.32
N PRO A 12 -19.34 2.08 1.88
CA PRO A 12 -19.28 3.25 2.76
C PRO A 12 -18.35 3.03 3.97
N ALA A 13 -18.51 1.91 4.69
CA ALA A 13 -17.71 1.60 5.87
C ALA A 13 -16.23 1.35 5.54
N LEU A 14 -15.93 0.70 4.41
CA LEU A 14 -14.56 0.47 3.95
C LEU A 14 -13.86 1.79 3.59
N ARG A 15 -14.55 2.69 2.89
CA ARG A 15 -14.03 4.03 2.55
C ARG A 15 -13.77 4.87 3.79
N GLU A 16 -14.73 4.88 4.72
CA GLU A 16 -14.57 5.55 6.00
C GLU A 16 -13.35 5.01 6.75
N PHE A 17 -13.21 3.67 6.83
CA PHE A 17 -12.07 3.06 7.52
C PHE A 17 -10.72 3.47 6.91
N VAL A 18 -10.60 3.47 5.58
CA VAL A 18 -9.38 3.94 4.88
C VAL A 18 -9.09 5.41 5.21
N GLN A 19 -10.11 6.25 5.34
CA GLN A 19 -9.98 7.67 5.67
C GLN A 19 -9.64 7.94 7.15
N THR A 20 -9.82 6.97 8.06
CA THR A 20 -9.47 7.15 9.49
C THR A 20 -7.97 7.31 9.74
N GLY A 21 -7.12 7.10 8.73
CA GLY A 21 -5.66 7.11 8.90
C GLY A 21 -5.16 5.93 9.74
N LYS A 22 -5.92 4.83 9.80
CA LYS A 22 -5.43 3.54 10.28
C LYS A 22 -4.67 2.82 9.17
N PRO A 23 -3.73 1.92 9.50
CA PRO A 23 -3.01 1.17 8.49
C PRO A 23 -3.95 0.21 7.75
N VAL A 24 -3.81 0.16 6.43
CA VAL A 24 -4.55 -0.74 5.55
C VAL A 24 -3.58 -1.41 4.61
N TRP A 25 -3.69 -2.73 4.48
CA TRP A 25 -2.87 -3.50 3.55
C TRP A 25 -3.72 -4.20 2.49
N GLY A 26 -3.56 -3.79 1.24
CA GLY A 26 -4.13 -4.47 0.08
C GLY A 26 -3.17 -5.49 -0.52
N THR A 27 -3.39 -6.79 -0.28
CA THR A 27 -2.65 -7.87 -0.95
C THR A 27 -3.39 -8.39 -2.18
N CYS A 28 -2.72 -8.51 -3.33
CA CYS A 28 -3.27 -9.01 -4.60
C CYS A 28 -4.62 -8.36 -4.97
N ALA A 29 -5.75 -9.05 -4.77
CA ALA A 29 -7.09 -8.47 -5.03
C ALA A 29 -7.42 -7.28 -4.10
N GLY A 30 -6.84 -7.24 -2.90
CA GLY A 30 -6.94 -6.12 -1.98
C GLY A 30 -6.27 -4.86 -2.51
N LEU A 31 -5.13 -4.98 -3.21
CA LEU A 31 -4.50 -3.85 -3.92
C LEU A 31 -5.45 -3.25 -4.95
N ILE A 32 -6.13 -4.11 -5.74
CA ILE A 32 -7.10 -3.65 -6.75
C ILE A 32 -8.22 -2.85 -6.08
N PHE A 33 -8.70 -3.30 -4.92
CA PHE A 33 -9.74 -2.62 -4.13
C PHE A 33 -9.30 -1.25 -3.61
N LEU A 34 -8.05 -1.14 -3.16
CA LEU A 34 -7.51 0.06 -2.53
C LEU A 34 -7.10 1.13 -3.54
N ALA A 35 -6.79 0.73 -4.78
CA ALA A 35 -6.40 1.64 -5.85
C ALA A 35 -7.52 2.61 -6.25
N ASN A 36 -7.13 3.82 -6.63
CA ASN A 36 -8.05 4.84 -7.17
C ASN A 36 -8.56 4.48 -8.57
N LYS A 37 -7.77 3.75 -9.37
CA LYS A 37 -8.11 3.37 -10.74
C LYS A 37 -7.76 1.91 -11.02
N ALA A 38 -8.64 1.21 -11.74
CA ALA A 38 -8.37 -0.15 -12.20
C ALA A 38 -8.80 -0.36 -13.65
N VAL A 39 -7.95 -1.03 -14.43
CA VAL A 39 -8.17 -1.38 -15.86
C VAL A 39 -8.09 -2.89 -16.08
N GLY A 40 -8.37 -3.36 -17.30
CA GLY A 40 -8.22 -4.78 -17.67
C GLY A 40 -9.45 -5.67 -17.40
N GLN A 41 -10.64 -5.09 -17.19
CA GLN A 41 -11.90 -5.85 -17.09
C GLN A 41 -13.09 -5.06 -17.65
N LYS A 42 -13.98 -5.72 -18.42
CA LYS A 42 -15.23 -5.12 -18.89
C LYS A 42 -16.24 -5.00 -17.74
N GLY A 43 -16.88 -3.83 -17.62
CA GLY A 43 -17.97 -3.58 -16.68
C GLY A 43 -17.55 -3.07 -15.29
N GLY A 44 -16.47 -2.29 -15.20
CA GLY A 44 -16.05 -1.46 -14.06
C GLY A 44 -16.54 -1.92 -12.68
N GLN A 45 -15.69 -2.61 -11.92
CA GLN A 45 -16.04 -2.95 -10.53
C GLN A 45 -15.73 -1.76 -9.62
N GLU A 46 -16.65 -1.49 -8.70
CA GLU A 46 -16.45 -0.46 -7.68
C GLU A 46 -15.22 -0.75 -6.83
N LEU A 47 -14.48 0.32 -6.51
CA LEU A 47 -13.24 0.31 -5.73
C LEU A 47 -13.49 1.02 -4.40
N VAL A 48 -12.74 0.62 -3.37
CA VAL A 48 -12.69 1.36 -2.10
C VAL A 48 -11.95 2.68 -2.33
N GLY A 49 -10.80 2.61 -2.99
CA GLY A 49 -9.95 3.77 -3.22
C GLY A 49 -9.19 4.21 -1.96
N GLY A 50 -8.32 5.20 -2.13
CA GLY A 50 -7.47 5.76 -1.08
C GLY A 50 -5.98 5.68 -1.42
N LEU A 51 -5.58 4.71 -2.24
CA LEU A 51 -4.23 4.62 -2.78
C LEU A 51 -4.19 5.21 -4.20
N ASP A 52 -3.34 6.23 -4.39
CA ASP A 52 -3.20 6.95 -5.65
C ASP A 52 -2.37 6.18 -6.67
N CYS A 53 -2.94 5.08 -7.16
CA CYS A 53 -2.33 4.27 -8.21
C CYS A 53 -3.36 3.77 -9.22
N THR A 54 -2.84 3.39 -10.39
CA THR A 54 -3.59 2.71 -11.44
C THR A 54 -3.17 1.26 -11.52
N VAL A 55 -4.13 0.34 -11.40
CA VAL A 55 -3.86 -1.10 -11.38
C VAL A 55 -4.44 -1.80 -12.60
N HIS A 56 -3.66 -2.65 -13.27
CA HIS A 56 -4.15 -3.57 -14.28
C HIS A 56 -4.52 -4.92 -13.66
N ARG A 57 -5.77 -5.34 -13.85
CA ARG A 57 -6.27 -6.63 -13.35
C ARG A 57 -5.69 -7.79 -14.17
N ASN A 58 -5.30 -8.88 -13.51
CA ASN A 58 -4.77 -10.10 -14.17
C ASN A 58 -3.67 -9.82 -15.20
N TYR A 59 -2.77 -8.88 -14.90
CA TYR A 59 -1.78 -8.39 -15.85
C TYR A 59 -0.84 -9.48 -16.36
N PHE A 60 -0.44 -10.40 -15.49
CA PHE A 60 0.49 -11.48 -15.85
C PHE A 60 -0.13 -12.61 -16.68
N GLY A 61 -1.44 -12.57 -16.91
CA GLY A 61 -2.18 -13.46 -17.81
C GLY A 61 -3.20 -14.36 -17.11
N SER A 62 -3.56 -15.48 -17.77
CA SER A 62 -4.64 -16.37 -17.33
C SER A 62 -4.30 -17.18 -16.08
N GLN A 63 -5.30 -17.85 -15.50
CA GLN A 63 -5.21 -18.64 -14.26
C GLN A 63 -4.07 -19.68 -14.23
N ILE A 64 -3.57 -20.11 -15.39
CA ILE A 64 -2.49 -21.09 -15.57
C ILE A 64 -1.09 -20.45 -15.36
N GLN A 65 -0.98 -19.12 -15.32
CA GLN A 65 0.30 -18.39 -15.22
C GLN A 65 0.61 -17.91 -13.80
N SER A 66 0.25 -18.68 -12.78
CA SER A 66 0.78 -18.41 -11.43
C SER A 66 2.26 -18.75 -11.38
N PHE A 67 3.07 -17.92 -10.74
CA PHE A 67 4.52 -18.11 -10.67
C PHE A 67 5.09 -17.60 -9.35
N GLU A 68 6.28 -18.06 -9.02
CA GLU A 68 7.08 -17.50 -7.94
C GLU A 68 8.28 -16.80 -8.55
N ALA A 69 8.67 -15.67 -7.98
CA ALA A 69 9.84 -14.93 -8.42
C ALA A 69 10.54 -14.24 -7.25
N GLU A 70 11.86 -14.18 -7.34
CA GLU A 70 12.67 -13.34 -6.47
C GLU A 70 12.80 -11.93 -7.06
N PHE A 71 12.68 -10.93 -6.21
CA PHE A 71 12.93 -9.53 -6.54
C PHE A 71 13.59 -8.81 -5.36
N VAL A 72 14.26 -7.70 -5.66
CA VAL A 72 14.98 -6.92 -4.66
C VAL A 72 14.01 -6.08 -3.81
N VAL A 73 14.28 -6.00 -2.51
CA VAL A 73 13.46 -5.29 -1.51
C VAL A 73 14.35 -4.54 -0.51
N PRO A 74 15.21 -3.60 -0.98
CA PRO A 74 16.25 -3.00 -0.14
C PRO A 74 15.68 -2.23 1.07
N GLU A 75 14.54 -1.56 0.91
CA GLU A 75 13.91 -0.88 2.04
C GLU A 75 13.39 -1.86 3.10
N LEU A 76 12.81 -2.99 2.66
CA LEU A 76 12.34 -4.03 3.56
C LEU A 76 13.52 -4.67 4.31
N ALA A 77 14.62 -4.97 3.59
CA ALA A 77 15.84 -5.51 4.19
C ALA A 77 16.45 -4.54 5.21
N SER A 78 16.46 -3.24 4.90
CA SER A 78 16.95 -2.19 5.82
C SER A 78 16.11 -2.07 7.09
N LYS A 79 14.77 -2.15 6.99
CA LYS A 79 13.85 -1.95 8.13
C LYS A 79 13.58 -3.21 8.96
N GLU A 80 13.57 -4.38 8.31
CA GLU A 80 13.22 -5.67 8.94
C GLU A 80 14.42 -6.62 9.09
N GLY A 81 15.53 -6.33 8.43
CA GLY A 81 16.66 -7.26 8.30
C GLY A 81 16.42 -8.34 7.23
N GLY A 82 17.35 -9.30 7.17
CA GLY A 82 17.28 -10.42 6.23
C GLY A 82 17.88 -10.13 4.85
N PRO A 83 17.64 -11.00 3.85
CA PRO A 83 18.23 -10.88 2.51
C PRO A 83 17.73 -9.65 1.74
N GLU A 84 18.54 -9.11 0.84
CA GLU A 84 18.15 -8.03 -0.09
C GLU A 84 17.05 -8.44 -1.08
N THR A 85 16.72 -9.74 -1.16
CA THR A 85 15.68 -10.29 -2.03
C THR A 85 14.50 -10.83 -1.23
N PHE A 86 13.33 -10.91 -1.88
CA PHE A 86 12.14 -11.56 -1.37
C PHE A 86 11.54 -12.46 -2.46
N ARG A 87 11.10 -13.66 -2.08
CA ARG A 87 10.41 -14.60 -2.97
C ARG A 87 8.91 -14.32 -2.94
N GLY A 88 8.37 -13.61 -3.92
CA GLY A 88 6.93 -13.38 -4.03
C GLY A 88 6.20 -14.49 -4.77
N VAL A 89 4.99 -14.81 -4.29
CA VAL A 89 4.06 -15.75 -4.91
C VAL A 89 2.99 -14.96 -5.66
N PHE A 90 2.94 -15.08 -6.99
CA PHE A 90 2.07 -14.32 -7.88
C PHE A 90 0.96 -15.22 -8.42
N ILE A 91 -0.27 -15.06 -7.93
CA ILE A 91 -1.43 -15.87 -8.34
C ILE A 91 -2.46 -14.97 -9.00
N ARG A 92 -2.61 -15.08 -10.32
CA ARG A 92 -3.43 -14.15 -11.14
C ARG A 92 -3.16 -12.69 -10.79
N ALA A 93 -1.89 -12.38 -10.58
CA ALA A 93 -1.49 -11.15 -9.96
C ALA A 93 -1.89 -9.94 -10.84
N PRO A 94 -2.36 -8.84 -10.23
CA PRO A 94 -2.47 -7.56 -10.92
C PRO A 94 -1.09 -6.97 -11.23
N ALA A 95 -1.05 -5.78 -11.80
CA ALA A 95 0.16 -4.95 -11.88
C ALA A 95 -0.18 -3.50 -11.52
N VAL A 96 0.72 -2.80 -10.83
CA VAL A 96 0.61 -1.35 -10.70
C VAL A 96 1.27 -0.73 -11.93
N LEU A 97 0.49 0.05 -12.69
CA LEU A 97 0.93 0.68 -13.94
C LEU A 97 1.47 2.09 -13.74
N ASP A 98 0.90 2.82 -12.78
CA ASP A 98 1.19 4.22 -12.52
C ASP A 98 0.88 4.55 -11.07
N VAL A 99 1.61 5.52 -10.52
CA VAL A 99 1.51 5.95 -9.12
C VAL A 99 1.59 7.47 -9.02
N GLY A 100 0.85 8.03 -8.07
CA GLY A 100 0.88 9.45 -7.75
C GLY A 100 2.18 9.88 -7.06
N PRO A 101 2.43 11.20 -6.95
CA PRO A 101 3.69 11.74 -6.43
C PRO A 101 3.97 11.41 -4.95
N GLU A 102 2.92 11.16 -4.17
CA GLU A 102 3.01 10.83 -2.74
C GLU A 102 3.14 9.31 -2.48
N VAL A 103 3.20 8.50 -3.53
CA VAL A 103 3.29 7.03 -3.43
C VAL A 103 4.74 6.61 -3.52
N GLU A 104 5.21 5.94 -2.47
CA GLU A 104 6.53 5.30 -2.39
C GLU A 104 6.48 3.94 -3.09
N VAL A 105 7.37 3.73 -4.07
CA VAL A 105 7.58 2.41 -4.69
C VAL A 105 8.58 1.63 -3.86
N LEU A 106 8.13 0.52 -3.27
CA LEU A 106 8.94 -0.31 -2.36
C LEU A 106 9.65 -1.45 -3.09
N ALA A 107 9.07 -1.95 -4.18
CA ALA A 107 9.65 -3.03 -4.97
C ALA A 107 9.12 -3.09 -6.41
N ASP A 108 10.00 -3.46 -7.33
CA ASP A 108 9.71 -3.72 -8.74
C ASP A 108 10.14 -5.12 -9.15
N TYR A 109 9.43 -5.69 -10.12
CA TYR A 109 9.77 -6.96 -10.75
C TYR A 109 10.15 -6.77 -12.22
N PRO A 110 11.31 -7.28 -12.69
CA PRO A 110 11.68 -7.22 -14.10
C PRO A 110 10.81 -8.15 -14.94
N ILE A 111 10.17 -7.63 -15.99
CA ILE A 111 9.39 -8.44 -16.93
C ILE A 111 10.35 -9.01 -18.00
N PRO A 112 10.38 -10.34 -18.21
CA PRO A 112 11.16 -10.94 -19.29
C PRO A 112 10.69 -10.42 -20.66
N SER A 113 11.64 -10.00 -21.51
CA SER A 113 11.48 -9.35 -22.83
C SER A 113 10.62 -10.07 -23.88
N ASN A 114 10.04 -11.22 -23.53
CA ASN A 114 9.39 -12.15 -24.46
C ASN A 114 7.86 -11.97 -24.45
N LYS A 115 7.33 -11.11 -23.58
CA LYS A 115 5.92 -10.72 -23.55
C LYS A 115 5.80 -9.33 -24.17
N GLU A 116 5.11 -9.22 -25.31
CA GLU A 116 4.52 -7.96 -25.76
C GLU A 116 3.65 -7.44 -24.62
N SER A 117 4.17 -6.46 -23.91
CA SER A 117 3.54 -5.86 -22.74
C SER A 117 3.19 -4.43 -23.14
N ASP A 118 1.94 -3.99 -22.92
CA ASP A 118 1.48 -2.61 -23.19
C ASP A 118 2.15 -1.55 -22.29
N VAL A 119 3.27 -1.89 -21.64
CA VAL A 119 3.97 -1.06 -20.67
C VAL A 119 5.36 -0.77 -21.22
N PRO A 120 5.74 0.51 -21.39
CA PRO A 120 7.01 0.91 -22.03
C PRO A 120 8.27 0.54 -21.22
N GLU A 121 8.12 0.18 -19.94
CA GLU A 121 9.23 -0.17 -19.06
C GLU A 121 9.41 -1.68 -18.88
N LYS A 122 10.67 -2.13 -18.80
CA LYS A 122 11.05 -3.54 -18.58
C LYS A 122 10.80 -4.04 -17.15
N LYS A 123 10.07 -3.27 -16.34
CA LYS A 123 9.78 -3.55 -14.94
C LYS A 123 8.34 -3.19 -14.64
N VAL A 124 7.81 -3.84 -13.61
CA VAL A 124 6.46 -3.57 -13.10
C VAL A 124 6.52 -3.42 -11.59
N ILE A 125 5.82 -2.42 -11.09
CA ILE A 125 5.74 -2.14 -9.66
C ILE A 125 4.93 -3.25 -8.98
N VAL A 126 5.50 -3.86 -7.95
CA VAL A 126 4.91 -4.99 -7.21
C VAL A 126 4.66 -4.72 -5.74
N ALA A 127 5.22 -3.66 -5.17
CA ALA A 127 4.88 -3.18 -3.83
C ALA A 127 4.95 -1.65 -3.75
N VAL A 128 3.94 -1.03 -3.13
CA VAL A 128 3.85 0.42 -2.95
C VAL A 128 3.33 0.76 -1.56
N ARG A 129 3.63 1.98 -1.11
CA ARG A 129 3.11 2.56 0.11
C ARG A 129 2.69 4.01 -0.13
N GLN A 130 1.59 4.43 0.51
CA GLN A 130 1.21 5.84 0.58
C GLN A 130 0.75 6.15 2.00
N GLY A 131 1.59 6.84 2.76
CA GLY A 131 1.35 7.07 4.20
C GLY A 131 1.17 5.75 4.95
N LYS A 132 -0.07 5.46 5.34
CA LYS A 132 -0.47 4.26 6.12
C LYS A 132 -1.12 3.17 5.26
N LEU A 133 -1.17 3.37 3.95
CA LEU A 133 -1.65 2.38 3.00
C LEU A 133 -0.46 1.61 2.47
N LEU A 134 -0.47 0.29 2.62
CA LEU A 134 0.48 -0.64 2.01
C LEU A 134 -0.25 -1.44 0.95
N ALA A 135 0.39 -1.72 -0.17
CA ALA A 135 -0.17 -2.63 -1.15
C ALA A 135 0.89 -3.47 -1.84
N THR A 136 0.60 -4.75 -2.01
CA THR A 136 1.49 -5.73 -2.64
C THR A 136 0.73 -6.52 -3.70
N VAL A 137 1.37 -6.71 -4.84
CA VAL A 137 0.81 -7.47 -5.97
C VAL A 137 0.82 -8.98 -5.72
N PHE A 138 1.81 -9.45 -4.96
CA PHE A 138 2.01 -10.84 -4.58
C PHE A 138 1.31 -11.20 -3.26
N HIS A 139 1.35 -12.50 -2.93
CA HIS A 139 0.82 -13.10 -1.72
C HIS A 139 1.94 -13.36 -0.68
N PRO A 140 2.29 -12.38 0.16
CA PRO A 140 3.32 -12.54 1.20
C PRO A 140 2.95 -13.62 2.22
N GLU A 141 1.66 -13.88 2.44
CA GLU A 141 1.11 -14.88 3.35
C GLU A 141 1.39 -16.32 2.92
N LEU A 142 1.77 -16.53 1.65
CA LEU A 142 2.10 -17.85 1.10
C LEU A 142 3.61 -18.18 1.17
N THR A 143 4.34 -17.42 1.99
CA THR A 143 5.78 -17.59 2.20
C THR A 143 6.06 -17.73 3.70
N ALA A 144 7.18 -18.36 4.05
CA ALA A 144 7.66 -18.37 5.43
C ALA A 144 8.35 -17.06 5.85
N ASP A 145 8.62 -16.17 4.90
CA ASP A 145 9.26 -14.88 5.15
C ASP A 145 8.22 -13.86 5.62
N THR A 146 8.29 -13.51 6.90
CA THR A 146 7.30 -12.66 7.57
C THR A 146 7.63 -11.17 7.50
N ARG A 147 8.68 -10.75 6.77
CA ARG A 147 9.15 -9.35 6.81
C ARG A 147 8.10 -8.34 6.38
N TRP A 148 7.30 -8.63 5.34
CA TRP A 148 6.19 -7.74 4.96
C TRP A 148 5.12 -7.62 6.03
N HIS A 149 4.82 -8.70 6.75
CA HIS A 149 3.87 -8.67 7.86
C HIS A 149 4.41 -7.85 9.04
N SER A 150 5.69 -8.05 9.38
CA SER A 150 6.38 -7.27 10.41
C SER A 150 6.42 -5.78 10.06
N TYR A 151 6.78 -5.45 8.83
CA TYR A 151 6.75 -4.08 8.30
C TYR A 151 5.36 -3.44 8.46
N PHE A 152 4.29 -4.14 8.08
CA PHE A 152 2.93 -3.66 8.23
C PHE A 152 2.52 -3.46 9.71
N LEU A 153 2.90 -4.38 10.60
CA LEU A 153 2.61 -4.25 12.04
C LEU A 153 3.35 -3.06 12.68
N LYS A 154 4.56 -2.75 12.23
CA LYS A 154 5.29 -1.55 12.67
C LYS A 154 4.62 -0.26 12.20
N MET A 155 4.12 -0.21 10.95
CA MET A 155 3.29 0.91 10.48
C MET A 155 2.07 1.16 11.39
N ALA A 156 1.55 0.12 12.03
CA ALA A 156 0.46 0.23 13.00
C ALA A 156 0.89 0.68 14.39
N SER A 157 2.12 0.37 14.78
CA SER A 157 2.68 0.75 16.08
C SER A 157 3.04 2.24 16.11
N ASP A 158 3.49 2.78 14.98
CA ASP A 158 3.82 4.20 14.81
C ASP A 158 2.60 5.14 15.05
N LEU A 159 1.36 4.62 15.04
CA LEU A 159 0.17 5.39 15.44
C LEU A 159 0.25 5.91 16.88
N GLY A 160 0.89 5.16 17.78
CA GLY A 160 0.99 5.51 19.20
C GLY A 160 1.94 6.67 19.48
N GLU A 161 2.96 6.85 18.63
CA GLU A 161 3.99 7.87 18.84
C GLU A 161 3.57 9.24 18.28
N GLU A 162 2.94 9.30 17.11
CA GLU A 162 2.44 10.58 16.55
C GLU A 162 1.24 11.15 17.34
N THR A 163 0.35 10.29 17.84
CA THR A 163 -0.78 10.74 18.69
C THR A 163 -0.31 11.20 20.06
N SER A 164 0.76 10.62 20.62
CA SER A 164 1.35 11.06 21.89
C SER A 164 2.06 12.41 21.77
N ASN A 165 2.74 12.68 20.66
CA ASN A 165 3.46 13.94 20.44
C ASN A 165 2.53 15.14 20.16
N SER A 166 1.35 14.93 19.59
CA SER A 166 0.38 16.01 19.34
C SER A 166 -0.34 16.52 20.59
N VAL A 167 -0.39 15.74 21.68
CA VAL A 167 -1.03 16.14 22.95
C VAL A 167 -0.15 17.10 23.77
N ILE A 168 1.17 17.12 23.57
CA ILE A 168 2.10 17.91 24.39
C ILE A 168 2.17 19.39 23.94
N ALA A 169 1.79 19.72 22.70
CA ALA A 169 2.04 21.04 22.11
C ALA A 169 1.07 22.18 22.51
N VAL A 170 0.08 21.96 23.39
CA VAL A 170 -0.96 22.98 23.73
C VAL A 170 -0.75 23.62 25.11
N GLY A 171 0.40 23.41 25.76
CA GLY A 171 0.55 23.61 27.21
C GLY A 171 1.65 24.54 27.70
N GLU A 172 2.07 25.60 27.01
CA GLU A 172 2.88 26.66 27.66
C GLU A 172 2.36 28.06 27.37
N ALA A 173 2.10 28.77 28.47
CA ALA A 173 1.17 29.87 28.59
C ALA A 173 1.79 31.25 28.34
N THR A 174 0.96 32.13 27.78
CA THR A 174 1.06 33.58 27.89
C THR A 174 0.78 34.04 29.33
N SER A 175 1.69 34.82 29.93
CA SER A 175 1.36 35.94 30.84
C SER A 175 2.62 36.71 31.22
N LYS A 176 2.82 37.90 30.63
CA LYS A 176 3.69 38.94 31.21
C LYS A 176 2.79 40.12 31.60
N PHE A 177 2.42 40.18 32.87
CA PHE A 177 1.80 41.36 33.47
C PHE A 177 2.87 42.45 33.67
N GLN A 178 2.70 43.58 32.99
CA GLN A 178 3.41 44.83 33.28
C GLN A 178 2.93 45.40 34.62
N THR A 179 3.86 45.71 35.52
CA THR A 179 3.59 46.61 36.65
C THR A 179 4.49 47.83 36.51
N THR A 180 3.88 48.95 36.14
CA THR A 180 4.44 50.30 36.24
C THR A 180 4.49 50.72 37.70
N ASN A 181 5.67 51.06 38.22
CA ASN A 181 5.79 51.83 39.46
C ASN A 181 6.25 53.25 39.13
N LYS A 182 5.37 54.22 39.39
CA LYS A 182 5.70 55.60 39.73
C LYS A 182 5.89 55.65 41.24
N ILE A 183 6.99 56.24 41.71
CA ILE A 183 7.09 57.39 42.63
C ILE A 183 8.54 57.87 42.52
#